data_AF-A0A2P4YDQ0-F1
#
_entry.id   AF-A0A2P4YDQ0-F1
#
_cell.length_a   1.000
_cell.length_b   1.000
_cell.length_c   1.000
_cell.angle_alpha   90.00
_cell.angle_beta   90.00
_cell.angle_gamma   90.00
#
_symmetry.space_group_name_H-M   'P 1'
#
loop_
_entity.id
_entity.type
_entity.pdbx_description
1 polymer ?
#
loop_
_entity_poly.entity_id
_entity_poly.type
_entity_poly.pdbx_seq_one_letter_code
_entity_poly.pdbx_strand_id
1 'polypeptide(L)'
;MVGLLSKKFKFPKSEIVVVDPKNLPPLPSQCWLKPKKHNQGGYDAVYIDKVKGLVHFVQVTKSDTHSFLMGYFYVMIESLVKREMSEVKKMEIFFVIESQNAPAFKFSTVTGQGLLKAFGWEKDKEIEKLRLVTVDGVDSWDALRW
;
A
#
# COMPACT_ATOMS: atom_id res chain seq x y z
N MET A 1 7.45 -6.77 16.27
CA MET A 1 5.99 -6.93 16.38
C MET A 1 5.37 -5.89 15.46
N VAL A 2 4.59 -6.27 14.44
CA VAL A 2 3.88 -5.29 13.60
C VAL A 2 2.83 -4.61 14.48
N GLY A 3 2.74 -3.27 14.43
CA GLY A 3 1.73 -2.53 15.19
C GLY A 3 0.33 -2.95 14.74
N LEU A 4 -0.34 -3.80 15.54
CA LEU A 4 -1.70 -4.22 15.27
C LEU A 4 -2.63 -3.02 15.51
N LEU A 5 -3.10 -2.37 14.45
CA LEU A 5 -4.13 -1.36 14.60
C LEU A 5 -5.49 -2.07 14.65
N SER A 6 -5.95 -2.33 15.86
CA SER A 6 -7.27 -2.93 16.16
C SER A 6 -8.47 -2.02 15.80
N LYS A 7 -8.23 -0.83 15.22
CA LYS A 7 -9.29 0.09 14.75
C LYS A 7 -9.47 -0.07 13.26
N LYS A 8 -10.69 -0.45 12.84
CA LYS A 8 -11.17 -0.45 11.45
C LYS A 8 -10.77 0.88 10.78
N PHE A 9 -9.75 0.85 9.93
CA PHE A 9 -9.34 2.02 9.16
C PHE A 9 -10.34 2.24 8.03
N LYS A 10 -10.90 3.45 7.94
CA LYS A 10 -11.83 3.80 6.86
C LYS A 10 -11.04 4.41 5.70
N PHE A 11 -10.85 3.62 4.65
CA PHE A 11 -10.24 4.08 3.41
C PHE A 11 -11.11 5.18 2.75
N PRO A 12 -10.49 6.25 2.19
CA PRO A 12 -11.23 7.31 1.48
C PRO A 12 -12.02 6.77 0.29
N LYS A 13 -13.20 7.37 0.01
CA LYS A 13 -13.91 7.13 -1.24
C LYS A 13 -13.36 8.07 -2.31
N SER A 14 -13.00 7.54 -3.47
CA SER A 14 -12.52 8.29 -4.63
C SER A 14 -12.73 7.46 -5.90
N GLU A 15 -12.61 8.11 -7.05
CA GLU A 15 -12.55 7.41 -8.34
C GLU A 15 -11.33 6.49 -8.44
N ILE A 16 -11.44 5.46 -9.29
CA ILE A 16 -10.38 4.47 -9.54
C ILE A 16 -9.81 4.69 -10.93
N VAL A 17 -8.49 4.86 -11.02
CA VAL A 17 -7.74 4.99 -12.25
C VAL A 17 -6.82 3.79 -12.40
N VAL A 18 -6.92 3.08 -13.53
CA VAL A 18 -6.06 1.93 -13.81
C VAL A 18 -4.77 2.41 -14.47
N VAL A 19 -3.61 2.15 -13.84
CA VAL A 19 -2.33 2.75 -14.21
C VAL A 19 -1.22 1.73 -14.48
N ASP A 20 -0.27 2.12 -15.32
CA ASP A 20 1.07 1.53 -15.33
C ASP A 20 1.97 2.42 -14.44
N PRO A 21 2.57 1.92 -13.35
CA PRO A 21 3.45 2.69 -12.48
C PRO A 21 4.61 3.38 -13.20
N LYS A 22 5.04 2.88 -14.36
CA LYS A 22 6.11 3.48 -15.16
C LYS A 22 5.62 4.57 -16.12
N ASN A 23 4.32 4.59 -16.40
CA ASN A 23 3.69 5.50 -17.34
C ASN A 23 2.32 5.98 -16.82
N LEU A 24 2.38 6.89 -15.84
CA LEU A 24 1.18 7.47 -15.24
C LEU A 24 0.52 8.48 -16.22
N PRO A 25 -0.80 8.39 -16.45
CA PRO A 25 -1.55 9.46 -17.09
C PRO A 25 -1.72 10.64 -16.12
N PRO A 26 -2.14 11.83 -16.57
CA PRO A 26 -2.57 12.90 -15.69
C PRO A 26 -3.61 12.40 -14.68
N LEU A 27 -3.37 12.62 -13.39
CA LEU A 27 -4.24 12.11 -12.33
C LEU A 27 -5.13 13.22 -11.73
N PRO A 28 -6.34 12.86 -11.25
CA PRO A 28 -7.16 13.72 -10.39
C PRO A 28 -6.41 14.20 -9.14
N SER A 29 -6.95 15.22 -8.46
CA SER A 29 -6.41 15.68 -7.18
C SER A 29 -6.49 14.62 -6.09
N GLN A 30 -7.50 13.75 -6.16
CA GLN A 30 -7.70 12.60 -5.27
C GLN A 30 -8.21 11.41 -6.07
N CYS A 31 -7.51 10.29 -6.02
CA CYS A 31 -7.95 9.06 -6.67
C CYS A 31 -7.30 7.82 -6.07
N TRP A 32 -7.88 6.68 -6.38
CA TRP A 32 -7.27 5.37 -6.21
C TRP A 32 -6.62 4.93 -7.51
N LEU A 33 -5.40 4.44 -7.41
CA LEU A 33 -4.63 3.89 -8.51
C LEU A 33 -4.62 2.37 -8.38
N LYS A 34 -5.08 1.70 -9.42
CA LYS A 34 -5.04 0.25 -9.53
C LYS A 34 -3.99 -0.15 -10.57
N PRO A 35 -2.96 -0.93 -10.23
CA PRO A 35 -1.99 -1.41 -11.21
C PRO A 35 -2.68 -2.22 -12.33
N LYS A 36 -2.29 -2.00 -13.59
CA LYS A 36 -2.76 -2.78 -14.75
C LYS A 36 -2.44 -4.27 -14.64
N LYS A 37 -1.28 -4.60 -14.06
CA LYS A 37 -0.82 -5.97 -13.86
C LYS A 37 -0.98 -6.34 -12.39
N HIS A 38 -1.77 -7.37 -12.13
CA HIS A 38 -1.86 -7.98 -10.81
C HIS A 38 -0.53 -8.65 -10.43
N ASN A 39 -0.31 -8.84 -9.12
CA ASN A 39 0.78 -9.67 -8.59
C ASN A 39 2.22 -9.23 -8.90
N GLN A 40 2.47 -7.93 -9.08
CA GLN A 40 3.84 -7.41 -9.18
C GLN A 40 4.50 -7.19 -7.81
N GLY A 41 4.11 -7.94 -6.78
CA GLY A 41 4.86 -8.08 -5.52
C GLY A 41 4.90 -6.88 -4.56
N GLY A 42 4.31 -5.74 -4.93
CA GLY A 42 4.37 -4.51 -4.13
C GLY A 42 3.06 -4.11 -3.45
N TYR A 43 2.00 -3.90 -4.20
CA TYR A 43 0.74 -3.34 -3.69
C TYR A 43 -0.39 -3.63 -4.68
N ASP A 44 -1.63 -3.60 -4.20
CA ASP A 44 -2.85 -3.82 -4.99
C ASP A 44 -3.58 -2.51 -5.31
N ALA A 45 -3.41 -1.49 -4.46
CA ALA A 45 -3.96 -0.16 -4.71
C ALA A 45 -3.11 0.96 -4.08
N VAL A 46 -3.16 2.16 -4.67
CA VAL A 46 -2.51 3.36 -4.12
C VAL A 46 -3.51 4.51 -4.10
N TYR A 47 -3.83 5.05 -2.92
CA TYR A 47 -4.57 6.30 -2.82
C TYR A 47 -3.63 7.49 -2.83
N ILE A 48 -4.01 8.54 -3.55
CA ILE A 48 -3.32 9.83 -3.50
C ILE A 48 -4.28 10.95 -3.11
N ASP A 49 -3.78 11.93 -2.36
CA ASP A 49 -4.40 13.24 -2.15
C ASP A 49 -3.32 14.30 -2.37
N LYS A 50 -3.33 14.91 -3.56
CA LYS A 50 -2.33 15.90 -4.00
C LYS A 50 -2.34 17.15 -3.13
N VAL A 51 -3.52 17.55 -2.62
CA VAL A 51 -3.68 18.75 -1.79
C VAL A 51 -3.02 18.54 -0.43
N LYS A 52 -3.16 17.33 0.14
CA LYS A 52 -2.55 16.99 1.44
C LYS A 52 -1.15 16.42 1.33
N GLY A 53 -0.65 16.11 0.14
CA GLY A 53 0.61 15.39 -0.06
C GLY A 53 0.57 13.99 0.56
N LEU A 54 -0.58 13.32 0.51
CA LEU A 54 -0.80 12.03 1.17
C LEU A 54 -0.78 10.89 0.16
N VAL A 55 -0.10 9.81 0.51
CA VAL A 55 -0.10 8.55 -0.26
C VAL A 55 -0.38 7.38 0.69
N HIS A 56 -1.36 6.56 0.34
CA HIS A 56 -1.59 5.27 0.99
C HIS A 56 -1.32 4.14 0.00
N PHE A 57 -0.39 3.25 0.33
CA PHE A 57 -0.27 1.97 -0.34
C PHE A 57 -1.12 0.94 0.38
N VAL A 58 -1.83 0.12 -0.38
CA VAL A 58 -2.65 -0.98 0.14
C VAL A 58 -2.20 -2.26 -0.54
N GLN A 59 -1.83 -3.24 0.27
CA GLN A 59 -1.60 -4.61 -0.16
C GLN A 59 -2.61 -5.51 0.55
N VAL A 60 -3.37 -6.27 -0.23
CA VAL A 60 -4.40 -7.18 0.25
C VAL A 60 -3.82 -8.59 0.23
N THR A 61 -3.99 -9.34 1.32
CA THR A 61 -3.47 -10.71 1.39
C THR A 61 -4.38 -11.67 2.13
N LYS A 62 -4.46 -12.88 1.57
CA LYS A 62 -5.05 -14.05 2.24
C LYS A 62 -3.99 -14.88 2.99
N SER A 63 -2.72 -14.66 2.69
CA SER A 63 -1.62 -15.45 3.25
C SER A 63 -1.24 -14.92 4.62
N ASP A 64 -0.97 -15.83 5.56
CA ASP A 64 -0.33 -15.48 6.83
C ASP A 64 1.14 -15.11 6.65
N THR A 65 1.74 -15.45 5.51
CA THR A 65 3.16 -15.25 5.23
C THR A 65 3.34 -14.46 3.95
N HIS A 66 4.03 -13.32 4.05
CA HIS A 66 4.21 -12.43 2.91
C HIS A 66 5.60 -11.82 2.78
N SER A 67 5.95 -11.44 1.56
CA SER A 67 7.16 -10.67 1.30
C SER A 67 6.86 -9.18 1.39
N PHE A 68 7.76 -8.42 2.00
CA PHE A 68 7.73 -6.96 1.99
C PHE A 68 8.85 -6.43 1.11
N LEU A 69 8.51 -6.13 -0.14
CA LEU A 69 9.45 -5.78 -1.20
C LEU A 69 9.40 -4.26 -1.45
N MET A 70 10.15 -3.49 -0.67
CA MET A 70 10.06 -2.02 -0.64
C MET A 70 10.39 -1.35 -1.97
N GLY A 71 11.17 -2.01 -2.84
CA GLY A 71 11.52 -1.51 -4.17
C GLY A 71 10.31 -1.18 -5.04
N TYR A 72 9.20 -1.92 -4.94
CA TYR A 72 8.00 -1.63 -5.71
C TYR A 72 7.29 -0.36 -5.24
N PHE A 73 7.21 -0.14 -3.93
CA PHE A 73 6.66 1.07 -3.34
C PHE A 73 7.51 2.29 -3.73
N TYR A 74 8.83 2.13 -3.68
CA TYR A 74 9.80 3.16 -4.06
C TYR A 74 9.62 3.61 -5.52
N VAL A 75 9.59 2.66 -6.46
CA VAL A 75 9.39 2.98 -7.89
C VAL A 75 8.08 3.75 -8.12
N MET A 76 7.00 3.36 -7.44
CA MET A 76 5.71 4.04 -7.60
C MET A 76 5.70 5.45 -7.00
N ILE A 77 6.24 5.63 -5.78
CA ILE A 77 6.27 6.95 -5.14
C ILE A 77 7.18 7.92 -5.92
N GLU A 78 8.30 7.44 -6.47
CA GLU A 78 9.14 8.25 -7.36
C GLU A 78 8.41 8.67 -8.64
N SER A 79 7.66 7.76 -9.26
CA SER A 79 6.82 8.10 -10.41
C SER A 79 5.77 9.16 -10.07
N LEU A 80 5.15 9.07 -8.89
CA LEU A 80 4.18 10.07 -8.42
C LEU A 80 4.85 11.43 -8.20
N VAL A 81 5.98 11.48 -7.49
CA VAL A 81 6.70 12.74 -7.22
C VAL A 81 7.19 13.38 -8.53
N LYS A 82 7.67 12.58 -9.47
CA LYS A 82 8.22 13.07 -10.73
C LYS A 82 7.15 13.68 -11.66
N ARG A 83 5.91 13.20 -11.59
CA ARG A 83 4.90 13.48 -12.63
C ARG A 83 3.63 14.14 -12.10
N GLU A 84 3.22 13.81 -10.88
CA GLU A 84 1.85 14.04 -10.42
C GLU A 84 1.75 14.79 -9.09
N MET A 85 2.78 14.73 -8.25
CA MET A 85 2.78 15.29 -6.91
C MET A 85 4.03 16.14 -6.69
N SER A 86 3.87 17.42 -6.37
CA SER A 86 5.01 18.30 -6.06
C SER A 86 5.72 17.89 -4.76
N GLU A 87 5.00 17.26 -3.83
CA GLU A 87 5.52 16.83 -2.53
C GLU A 87 4.70 15.65 -1.98
N VAL A 88 5.37 14.73 -1.26
CA VAL A 88 4.74 13.71 -0.42
C VAL A 88 5.06 14.02 1.04
N LYS A 89 4.06 14.53 1.77
CA LYS A 89 4.15 14.85 3.20
C LYS A 89 3.94 13.64 4.10
N LYS A 90 3.12 12.69 3.66
CA LYS A 90 2.82 11.48 4.43
C LYS A 90 2.64 10.28 3.51
N MET A 91 3.38 9.22 3.82
CA MET A 91 3.28 7.91 3.17
C MET A 91 2.91 6.86 4.22
N GLU A 92 1.85 6.11 3.96
CA GLU A 92 1.42 4.97 4.80
C GLU A 92 1.32 3.70 3.95
N ILE A 93 1.74 2.56 4.51
CA ILE A 93 1.61 1.24 3.89
C ILE A 93 0.69 0.42 4.76
N PHE A 94 -0.39 -0.06 4.15
CA PHE A 94 -1.43 -0.86 4.76
C PHE A 94 -1.36 -2.29 4.22
N PHE A 95 -1.31 -3.26 5.12
CA PHE A 95 -1.61 -4.65 4.80
C PHE A 95 -3.02 -4.95 5.26
N VAL A 96 -3.87 -5.36 4.33
CA VAL A 96 -5.25 -5.73 4.59
C VAL A 96 -5.32 -7.25 4.59
N ILE A 97 -5.67 -7.82 5.74
CA ILE A 97 -5.74 -9.27 5.97
C ILE A 97 -7.08 -9.65 6.59
N GLU A 98 -7.51 -10.89 6.38
CA GLU A 98 -8.59 -11.47 7.17
C GLU A 98 -8.27 -11.48 8.66
N SER A 99 -9.26 -11.13 9.49
CA SER A 99 -9.13 -11.10 10.95
C SER A 99 -8.64 -12.44 11.52
N GLN A 100 -9.06 -13.58 10.96
CA GLN A 100 -8.60 -14.90 11.42
C GLN A 100 -7.10 -15.17 11.17
N ASN A 101 -6.50 -14.55 10.15
CA ASN A 101 -5.10 -14.79 9.77
C ASN A 101 -4.15 -13.79 10.44
N ALA A 102 -4.66 -12.67 10.95
CA ALA A 102 -3.86 -11.63 11.60
C ALA A 102 -2.96 -12.14 12.74
N PRO A 103 -3.37 -13.08 13.62
CA PRO A 103 -2.50 -13.59 14.69
C PRO A 103 -1.26 -14.35 14.19
N ALA A 104 -1.36 -15.00 13.03
CA ALA A 104 -0.27 -15.76 12.41
C ALA A 104 0.56 -14.92 11.41
N PHE A 105 0.14 -13.68 11.15
CA PHE A 105 0.73 -12.87 10.09
C PHE A 105 2.20 -12.55 10.35
N LYS A 106 3.04 -12.84 9.37
CA LYS A 106 4.49 -12.58 9.41
C LYS A 106 5.07 -12.28 8.03
N PHE A 107 6.20 -11.59 8.03
CA PHE A 107 6.99 -11.41 6.82
C PHE A 107 8.02 -12.53 6.67
N SER A 108 8.04 -13.19 5.49
CA SER A 108 9.07 -14.19 5.16
C SER A 108 10.35 -13.56 4.65
N THR A 109 10.22 -12.53 3.81
CA THR A 109 11.32 -11.85 3.15
C THR A 109 11.07 -10.36 3.21
N VAL A 110 12.10 -9.60 3.58
CA VAL A 110 12.05 -8.13 3.66
C VAL A 110 13.25 -7.59 2.90
N THR A 111 13.01 -6.80 1.86
CA THR A 111 14.08 -6.25 1.00
C THR A 111 13.84 -4.79 0.68
N GLY A 112 14.92 -4.07 0.39
CA GLY A 112 14.89 -2.64 0.06
C GLY A 112 14.83 -1.73 1.28
N GLN A 113 15.27 -2.22 2.44
CA GLN A 113 15.38 -1.44 3.67
C GLN A 113 16.13 -0.12 3.41
N GLY A 114 15.53 0.99 3.84
CA GLY A 114 16.05 2.33 3.70
C GLY A 114 15.67 3.06 2.39
N LEU A 115 15.12 2.36 1.39
CA LEU A 115 14.67 3.02 0.14
C LEU A 115 13.58 4.08 0.40
N LEU A 116 12.78 3.88 1.43
CA LEU A 116 11.63 4.74 1.75
C LEU A 116 11.99 5.86 2.75
N LYS A 117 13.27 6.02 3.11
CA LYS A 117 13.73 6.98 4.13
C LYS A 117 13.34 8.42 3.81
N ALA A 118 13.43 8.83 2.54
CA ALA A 118 13.04 10.16 2.10
C ALA A 118 11.54 10.48 2.32
N PHE A 119 10.71 9.44 2.51
CA PHE A 119 9.27 9.55 2.73
C PHE A 119 8.89 9.26 4.20
N GLY A 120 9.87 9.36 5.11
CA GLY A 120 9.70 9.21 6.54
C GLY A 120 9.72 7.76 7.04
N TRP A 121 10.15 6.78 6.24
CA TRP A 121 10.27 5.38 6.65
C TRP A 121 11.73 5.05 6.99
N GLU A 122 12.06 5.10 8.27
CA GLU A 122 13.43 4.85 8.74
C GLU A 122 13.89 3.43 8.38
N LYS A 123 15.16 3.34 7.98
CA LYS A 123 15.80 2.06 7.64
C LYS A 123 15.73 1.12 8.85
N ASP A 124 15.35 -0.13 8.59
CA ASP A 124 15.22 -1.21 9.58
C ASP A 124 14.07 -1.02 10.60
N LYS A 125 13.20 -0.01 10.37
CA LYS A 125 12.01 0.30 11.16
C LYS A 125 10.71 0.22 10.35
N GLU A 126 10.79 -0.19 9.09
CA GLU A 126 9.66 -0.18 8.17
C GLU A 126 8.56 -1.15 8.61
N ILE A 127 8.92 -2.32 9.13
CA ILE A 127 7.94 -3.31 9.63
C ILE A 127 7.16 -2.75 10.83
N GLU A 128 7.82 -2.00 11.72
CA GLU A 128 7.19 -1.41 12.91
C GLU A 128 6.19 -0.31 12.52
N LYS A 129 6.46 0.41 11.42
CA LYS A 129 5.63 1.51 10.91
C LYS A 129 4.43 1.06 10.08
N LEU A 130 4.46 -0.19 9.62
CA LEU A 130 3.41 -0.78 8.80
C LEU A 130 2.08 -0.87 9.56
N ARG A 131 0.99 -0.63 8.84
CA ARG A 131 -0.36 -0.65 9.40
C ARG A 131 -1.06 -1.94 8.97
N LEU A 132 -1.23 -2.89 9.90
CA LEU A 132 -2.08 -4.05 9.65
C LEU A 132 -3.54 -3.66 9.89
N VAL A 133 -4.39 -3.89 8.89
CA VAL A 133 -5.84 -3.65 8.93
C VAL A 133 -6.52 -4.98 8.72
N THR A 134 -7.46 -5.33 9.58
CA THR A 134 -8.21 -6.57 9.46
C THR A 134 -9.60 -6.34 8.84
N VAL A 135 -10.06 -7.33 8.10
CA VAL A 135 -11.42 -7.41 7.55
C VAL A 135 -12.10 -8.70 8.00
N ASP A 136 -13.41 -8.61 8.26
CA ASP A 136 -14.25 -9.74 8.68
C ASP A 136 -15.11 -10.21 7.49
N GLY A 137 -15.44 -11.50 7.43
CA GLY A 137 -16.51 -12.00 6.54
C GLY A 137 -16.20 -11.92 5.05
N VAL A 138 -14.96 -12.20 4.63
CA VAL A 138 -14.65 -12.36 3.20
C VAL A 138 -15.13 -13.76 2.75
N ASP A 139 -16.43 -13.89 2.51
CA ASP A 139 -17.08 -15.18 2.19
C ASP A 139 -16.47 -15.87 0.96
N SER A 140 -16.03 -15.06 -0.01
CA SER A 140 -15.20 -15.50 -1.11
C SER A 140 -14.39 -14.32 -1.62
N TRP A 141 -13.08 -14.44 -1.51
CA TRP A 141 -12.17 -13.49 -2.14
C TRP A 141 -12.22 -13.52 -3.67
N ASP A 142 -12.79 -14.57 -4.28
CA ASP A 142 -12.97 -14.66 -5.73
C ASP A 142 -14.21 -13.84 -6.18
N ALA A 143 -15.12 -13.53 -5.24
CA ALA A 143 -16.23 -12.61 -5.46
C ALA A 143 -15.79 -11.14 -5.43
N LEU A 144 -14.66 -10.84 -4.78
CA LEU A 144 -13.91 -9.61 -5.03
C LEU A 144 -13.27 -9.78 -6.40
N ARG A 145 -14.02 -9.48 -7.47
CA ARG A 145 -13.49 -9.43 -8.84
C ARG A 145 -12.45 -8.29 -8.91
N TRP A 146 -11.20 -8.61 -8.56
CA TRP A 146 -10.04 -7.76 -8.74
C TRP A 146 -9.65 -7.77 -10.21
#